data_AF-A0A1S3XCS5-F1
#
_entry.id   AF-A0A1S3XCS5-F1
#
_cell.length_a   1.000
_cell.length_b   1.000
_cell.length_c   1.000
_cell.angle_alpha   90.00
_cell.angle_beta   90.00
_cell.angle_gamma   90.00
#
_symmetry.space_group_name_H-M   'P 1'
#
loop_
_entity.id
_entity.type
_entity.pdbx_description
1 polymer ?
#
loop_
_entity_poly.entity_id
_entity_poly.type
_entity_poly.pdbx_seq_one_letter_code
_entity_poly.pdbx_strand_id
1 'polypeptide(L)'
;MENHAKVASQLEPWRELTGKVVMITGASSGIGREFCLDLSRSGCRIIAAARRVNRLKSLCDEINGFSSNSNESSLNQEVRAVAIELDVSANGPIIEDAVQKAWDSFGRIDALVNNAGVRGEMHDYSRISSLLYGVV
;
A
#
# COMPACT_ATOMS: atom_id res chain seq x y z
N MET A 1 31.97 -13.13 -11.02
CA MET A 1 30.53 -12.77 -10.93
C MET A 1 30.24 -11.74 -9.84
N GLU A 2 31.10 -11.56 -8.84
CA GLU A 2 30.95 -10.58 -7.74
C GLU A 2 30.87 -9.09 -8.13
N ASN A 3 31.43 -8.71 -9.29
CA ASN A 3 31.56 -7.31 -9.67
C ASN A 3 30.26 -6.67 -10.21
N HIS A 4 29.40 -7.46 -10.86
CA HIS A 4 28.16 -6.92 -11.45
C HIS A 4 27.08 -6.61 -10.40
N ALA A 5 26.93 -7.46 -9.38
CA ALA A 5 25.94 -7.24 -8.32
C ALA A 5 26.26 -5.96 -7.52
N LYS A 6 27.55 -5.71 -7.25
CA LYS A 6 28.02 -4.53 -6.51
C LYS A 6 27.87 -3.23 -7.30
N VAL A 7 28.10 -3.29 -8.62
CA VAL A 7 27.86 -2.15 -9.53
C VAL A 7 26.36 -1.88 -9.66
N ALA A 8 25.53 -2.92 -9.79
CA ALA A 8 24.08 -2.78 -9.84
C ALA A 8 23.51 -2.17 -8.55
N SER A 9 23.99 -2.55 -7.36
CA SER A 9 23.53 -1.93 -6.10
C SER A 9 23.95 -0.45 -5.96
N GLN A 10 25.05 -0.04 -6.62
CA GLN A 10 25.49 1.36 -6.64
C GLN A 10 24.73 2.22 -7.65
N LEU A 11 24.42 1.65 -8.82
CA LEU A 11 23.74 2.37 -9.90
C LEU A 11 22.21 2.28 -9.82
N GLU A 12 21.68 1.21 -9.22
CA GLU A 12 20.26 0.89 -9.11
C GLU A 12 19.82 0.65 -7.65
N PRO A 13 20.04 1.62 -6.72
CA PRO A 13 19.67 1.45 -5.31
C PRO A 13 18.16 1.19 -5.10
N TRP A 14 17.33 1.50 -6.09
CA TRP A 14 15.89 1.21 -6.09
C TRP A 14 15.55 -0.28 -6.16
N ARG A 15 16.50 -1.16 -6.49
CA ARG A 15 16.30 -2.61 -6.42
C ARG A 15 16.35 -3.17 -5.00
N GLU A 16 16.95 -2.45 -4.06
CA GLU A 16 17.07 -2.91 -2.67
C GLU A 16 15.90 -2.37 -1.83
N LEU A 17 14.89 -3.21 -1.66
CA LEU A 17 13.65 -2.88 -0.95
C LEU A 17 13.58 -3.48 0.45
N THR A 18 14.54 -4.34 0.82
CA THR A 18 14.56 -5.01 2.12
C THR A 18 14.58 -3.99 3.26
N GLY A 19 13.67 -4.15 4.22
CA GLY A 19 13.56 -3.31 5.41
C GLY A 19 12.96 -1.92 5.17
N LYS A 20 12.67 -1.52 3.92
CA LYS A 20 11.97 -0.26 3.64
C LYS A 20 10.56 -0.29 4.22
N VAL A 21 10.12 0.84 4.77
CA VAL A 21 8.75 1.02 5.27
C VAL A 21 7.93 1.72 4.20
N VAL A 22 6.96 1.01 3.62
CA VAL A 22 6.12 1.56 2.56
C VAL A 22 4.68 1.71 3.04
N MET A 23 4.14 2.92 2.94
CA MET A 23 2.74 3.20 3.17
C MET A 23 1.97 3.16 1.85
N ILE A 24 0.87 2.40 1.81
CA ILE A 24 0.04 2.26 0.62
C ILE A 24 -1.40 2.67 0.95
N THR A 25 -1.91 3.68 0.25
CA THR A 25 -3.32 4.09 0.38
C THR A 25 -4.21 3.29 -0.57
N GLY A 26 -5.46 3.05 -0.19
CA GLY A 26 -6.37 2.20 -0.96
C GLY A 26 -5.99 0.72 -0.91
N ALA A 27 -5.24 0.28 0.10
CA ALA A 27 -4.68 -1.07 0.22
C ALA A 27 -5.72 -2.19 0.42
N SER A 28 -6.98 -1.86 0.70
CA SER A 28 -7.99 -2.86 1.05
C SER A 28 -8.47 -3.77 -0.09
N SER A 29 -8.10 -3.51 -1.35
CA SER A 29 -8.41 -4.37 -2.52
C SER A 29 -7.65 -3.94 -3.78
N GLY A 30 -7.71 -4.77 -4.82
CA GLY A 30 -7.20 -4.44 -6.15
C GLY A 30 -5.69 -4.23 -6.16
N ILE A 31 -5.22 -3.33 -7.00
CA ILE A 31 -3.78 -3.04 -7.19
C ILE A 31 -3.10 -2.66 -5.87
N GLY A 32 -3.75 -1.84 -5.03
CA GLY A 32 -3.21 -1.48 -3.72
C GLY A 32 -2.96 -2.67 -2.80
N ARG A 33 -3.84 -3.69 -2.81
CA ARG A 33 -3.64 -4.93 -2.05
C ARG A 33 -2.45 -5.72 -2.58
N GLU A 34 -2.37 -5.87 -3.90
CA GLU A 34 -1.28 -6.63 -4.52
C GLU A 34 0.08 -5.95 -4.31
N PHE A 35 0.15 -4.61 -4.32
CA PHE A 35 1.36 -3.90 -3.92
C PHE A 35 1.80 -4.24 -2.49
N CYS A 36 0.89 -4.29 -1.53
CA CYS A 36 1.23 -4.69 -0.16
C CYS A 36 1.83 -6.10 -0.12
N LEU A 37 1.24 -7.06 -0.85
CA LEU A 37 1.73 -8.43 -0.90
C LEU A 37 3.11 -8.52 -1.55
N ASP A 38 3.29 -7.94 -2.74
CA ASP A 38 4.53 -8.07 -3.49
C ASP A 38 5.70 -7.31 -2.85
N LEU A 39 5.45 -6.13 -2.28
CA LEU A 39 6.46 -5.41 -1.52
C LEU A 39 6.83 -6.14 -0.23
N SER A 40 5.86 -6.75 0.47
CA SER A 40 6.16 -7.56 1.66
C SER A 40 7.02 -8.79 1.32
N ARG A 41 6.76 -9.45 0.19
CA ARG A 41 7.57 -10.57 -0.33
C ARG A 41 8.98 -10.11 -0.70
N SER A 42 9.13 -8.84 -1.10
CA SER A 42 10.41 -8.20 -1.38
C SER A 42 11.13 -7.70 -0.12
N GLY A 43 10.62 -8.02 1.08
CA GLY A 43 11.25 -7.69 2.36
C GLY A 43 10.89 -6.33 2.94
N CYS A 44 9.94 -5.59 2.36
CA CYS A 44 9.45 -4.35 2.94
C CYS A 44 8.59 -4.60 4.19
N ARG A 45 8.55 -3.59 5.07
CA ARG A 45 7.48 -3.43 6.08
C ARG A 45 6.36 -2.58 5.47
N ILE A 46 5.12 -2.95 5.74
CA ILE A 46 3.94 -2.42 5.07
C ILE A 46 3.04 -1.69 6.05
N ILE A 47 2.67 -0.46 5.70
CA ILE A 47 1.58 0.27 6.34
C ILE A 47 0.41 0.27 5.34
N ALA A 48 -0.58 -0.58 5.58
CA ALA A 48 -1.74 -0.72 4.72
C ALA A 48 -2.84 0.26 5.16
N ALA A 49 -3.13 1.27 4.35
CA ALA A 49 -4.05 2.34 4.70
C ALA A 49 -5.31 2.36 3.80
N ALA A 50 -6.49 2.32 4.41
CA ALA A 50 -7.79 2.47 3.73
C ALA A 50 -8.94 2.60 4.73
N ARG A 51 -10.14 2.89 4.25
CA ARG A 51 -11.37 2.98 5.06
C ARG A 51 -11.87 1.64 5.61
N ARG A 52 -11.60 0.52 4.92
CA ARG A 52 -12.19 -0.78 5.26
C ARG A 52 -11.26 -1.60 6.16
N VAL A 53 -11.28 -1.29 7.46
CA VAL A 53 -10.35 -1.85 8.46
C VAL A 53 -10.34 -3.38 8.49
N ASN A 54 -11.49 -4.05 8.42
CA ASN A 54 -11.54 -5.52 8.46
C ASN A 54 -10.75 -6.18 7.32
N ARG A 55 -10.77 -5.58 6.12
CA ARG A 55 -9.99 -6.08 4.98
C ARG A 55 -8.50 -5.81 5.14
N LEU A 56 -8.14 -4.67 5.74
CA LEU A 56 -6.74 -4.37 6.04
C LEU A 56 -6.17 -5.32 7.08
N LYS A 57 -6.93 -5.62 8.15
CA LYS A 57 -6.52 -6.59 9.17
C LYS A 57 -6.26 -7.96 8.55
N SER A 58 -7.21 -8.48 7.77
CA SER A 58 -7.02 -9.75 7.04
C SER A 58 -5.79 -9.74 6.12
N LEU A 59 -5.52 -8.64 5.42
CA LEU A 59 -4.31 -8.50 4.61
C LEU A 59 -3.03 -8.48 5.45
N CYS A 60 -3.04 -7.77 6.58
CA CYS A 60 -1.88 -7.72 7.48
C CYS A 60 -1.62 -9.08 8.13
N ASP A 61 -2.66 -9.80 8.54
CA ASP A 61 -2.57 -11.16 9.08
C ASP A 61 -1.97 -12.12 8.06
N GLU A 62 -2.37 -12.02 6.78
CA GLU A 62 -1.77 -12.78 5.68
C GLU A 62 -0.27 -12.48 5.51
N ILE A 63 0.12 -11.20 5.48
CA ILE A 63 1.52 -10.78 5.34
C ILE A 63 2.37 -11.22 6.54
N ASN A 64 1.84 -11.06 7.74
CA ASN A 64 2.52 -11.43 8.98
C ASN A 64 2.61 -12.95 9.12
N GLY A 65 1.58 -13.69 8.70
CA GLY A 65 1.53 -15.16 8.69
C GLY A 65 2.53 -15.83 7.73
N PHE A 66 2.87 -15.19 6.60
CA PHE A 66 3.94 -15.70 5.72
C PHE A 66 5.30 -15.83 6.41
N SER A 67 5.54 -15.08 7.49
CA SER A 67 6.81 -15.11 8.22
C SER A 67 6.98 -16.33 9.14
N SER A 68 5.95 -17.17 9.31
CA SER A 68 6.02 -18.36 10.19
C SER A 68 6.66 -19.59 9.54
N ASN A 69 6.97 -19.56 8.23
CA ASN A 69 7.52 -20.72 7.50
C ASN A 69 9.06 -20.75 7.45
N SER A 70 9.76 -19.76 8.02
CA SER A 70 11.20 -19.84 8.27
C SER A 70 11.43 -20.60 9.58
N ASN A 71 12.33 -21.60 9.58
CA ASN A 71 12.68 -22.49 10.69
C ASN A 71 13.31 -21.80 11.93
N GLU A 72 12.98 -20.54 12.19
CA GLU A 72 13.39 -19.75 13.34
C GLU A 72 12.26 -19.78 14.38
N SER A 73 12.62 -19.99 15.64
CA SER A 73 11.71 -20.23 16.75
C SER A 73 10.64 -19.14 16.85
N SER A 74 9.36 -19.53 16.92
CA SER A 74 8.16 -18.68 16.92
C SER A 74 8.03 -17.67 18.09
N LEU A 75 9.11 -17.43 18.82
CA LEU A 75 9.14 -16.57 20.01
C LEU A 75 9.41 -15.09 19.69
N ASN A 76 9.83 -14.74 18.46
CA ASN A 76 10.14 -13.36 18.05
C ASN A 76 9.70 -13.04 16.61
N GLN A 77 8.46 -13.35 16.24
CA GLN A 77 7.97 -13.04 14.90
C GLN A 77 7.79 -11.52 14.73
N GLU A 78 8.67 -10.90 13.95
CA GLU A 78 8.65 -9.46 13.70
C GLU A 78 7.39 -9.06 12.92
N VAL A 79 6.66 -8.05 13.39
CA VAL A 79 5.49 -7.50 12.69
C VAL A 79 5.96 -6.82 11.40
N ARG A 80 5.48 -7.30 10.25
CA ARG A 80 5.83 -6.76 8.93
C ARG A 80 4.73 -5.94 8.29
N ALA A 81 3.49 -6.04 8.77
CA ALA A 81 2.37 -5.26 8.26
C ALA A 81 1.45 -4.76 9.38
N VAL A 82 1.02 -3.50 9.25
CA VAL A 82 0.04 -2.86 10.14
C VAL A 82 -1.09 -2.21 9.34
N ALA A 83 -2.30 -2.25 9.91
CA ALA A 83 -3.50 -1.67 9.32
C ALA A 83 -3.77 -0.27 9.89
N ILE A 84 -3.91 0.73 9.03
CA ILE A 84 -4.28 2.10 9.39
C ILE A 84 -5.62 2.46 8.74
N GLU A 85 -6.60 2.82 9.55
CA GLU A 85 -7.84 3.38 9.02
C GLU A 85 -7.57 4.78 8.48
N LEU A 86 -7.85 4.98 7.19
CA LEU A 86 -7.64 6.27 6.54
C LEU A 86 -8.67 6.49 5.43
N ASP A 87 -9.41 7.59 5.54
CA ASP A 87 -10.04 8.25 4.41
C ASP A 87 -9.12 9.38 3.93
N VAL A 88 -8.57 9.23 2.72
CA VAL A 88 -7.67 10.23 2.13
C VAL A 88 -8.37 11.54 1.77
N SER A 89 -9.71 11.58 1.83
CA SER A 89 -10.52 12.80 1.64
C SER A 89 -10.97 13.45 2.95
N ALA A 90 -10.55 12.91 4.10
CA ALA A 90 -10.84 13.51 5.40
C ALA A 90 -10.15 14.87 5.57
N ASN A 91 -10.53 15.58 6.65
CA ASN A 91 -9.88 16.83 7.01
C ASN A 91 -8.46 16.61 7.57
N GLY A 92 -7.67 17.70 7.59
CA GLY A 92 -6.26 17.69 8.01
C GLY A 92 -6.01 16.95 9.34
N PRO A 93 -6.72 17.28 10.44
CA PRO A 93 -6.47 16.63 11.73
C PRO A 93 -6.69 15.12 11.73
N ILE A 94 -7.67 14.60 10.99
CA ILE A 94 -7.90 13.15 10.88
C ILE A 94 -6.76 12.48 10.09
N ILE A 95 -6.30 13.13 9.02
CA ILE A 95 -5.16 12.63 8.23
C ILE A 95 -3.88 12.67 9.08
N GLU A 96 -3.63 13.74 9.81
CA GLU A 96 -2.47 13.91 10.71
C GLU A 96 -2.43 12.81 11.77
N ASP A 97 -3.55 12.53 12.44
CA ASP A 97 -3.65 11.44 13.43
C ASP A 97 -3.38 10.05 12.80
N ALA A 98 -3.93 9.79 11.61
CA ALA A 98 -3.67 8.53 10.90
C ALA A 98 -2.21 8.39 10.47
N VAL A 99 -1.57 9.48 10.01
CA VAL A 99 -0.15 9.51 9.65
C VAL A 99 0.74 9.36 10.89
N GLN A 100 0.35 9.93 12.04
CA GLN A 100 1.10 9.74 13.28
C GLN A 100 1.07 8.26 13.71
N LYS A 101 -0.10 7.61 13.68
CA LYS A 101 -0.22 6.16 13.95
C LYS A 101 0.62 5.32 12.99
N ALA A 102 0.62 5.69 11.71
CA ALA A 102 1.47 5.05 10.71
C ALA A 102 2.96 5.20 11.04
N TRP A 103 3.39 6.42 11.41
CA TRP A 103 4.76 6.72 11.82
C TRP A 103 5.18 5.92 13.06
N ASP A 104 4.33 5.90 14.09
CA ASP A 104 4.61 5.23 15.37
C ASP A 104 4.78 3.70 15.21
N SER A 105 4.22 3.12 14.15
CA SER A 105 4.27 1.68 13.90
C SER A 105 5.69 1.18 13.59
N PHE A 106 6.49 1.97 12.86
CA PHE A 106 7.84 1.57 12.42
C PHE A 106 8.90 2.67 12.58
N GLY A 107 8.53 3.83 13.10
CA GLY A 107 9.40 5.00 13.34
C GLY A 107 9.80 5.78 12.08
N ARG A 108 9.33 5.38 10.88
CA ARG A 108 9.65 6.03 9.60
C ARG A 108 8.66 5.63 8.51
N ILE A 109 8.63 6.40 7.43
CA ILE A 109 8.00 6.05 6.15
C ILE A 109 9.01 6.36 5.04
N ASP A 110 9.46 5.34 4.31
CA ASP A 110 10.45 5.47 3.23
C ASP A 110 9.80 5.80 1.89
N ALA A 111 8.59 5.31 1.67
CA ALA A 111 7.83 5.54 0.45
C ALA A 111 6.33 5.58 0.74
N LEU A 112 5.63 6.39 -0.05
CA LEU A 112 4.18 6.50 -0.06
C LEU A 112 3.64 6.17 -1.45
N VAL A 113 2.73 5.21 -1.53
CA VAL A 113 2.01 4.86 -2.75
C VAL A 113 0.61 5.48 -2.66
N ASN A 114 0.40 6.57 -3.41
CA ASN A 114 -0.89 7.25 -3.54
C ASN A 114 -1.83 6.49 -4.49
N ASN A 115 -2.27 5.30 -4.07
CA ASN A 115 -3.12 4.42 -4.88
C ASN A 115 -4.63 4.58 -4.60
N ALA A 116 -5.04 5.18 -3.47
CA ALA A 116 -6.45 5.37 -3.18
C ALA A 116 -7.17 6.13 -4.31
N GLY A 117 -8.24 5.53 -4.83
CA GLY A 117 -9.04 6.08 -5.91
C GLY A 117 -10.43 5.49 -5.92
N VAL A 118 -11.36 6.21 -6.53
CA VAL A 118 -12.75 5.77 -6.75
C VAL A 118 -13.07 5.89 -8.23
N ARG A 119 -13.91 4.99 -8.75
CA ARG A 119 -14.50 5.20 -10.07
C ARG A 119 -15.56 6.29 -9.93
N GLY A 120 -15.44 7.36 -10.70
CA GLY A 120 -16.49 8.36 -10.83
C GLY A 120 -17.73 7.78 -11.52
N GLU A 121 -18.79 8.56 -11.58
CA GLU A 121 -19.98 8.19 -12.35
C GLU A 121 -19.60 8.04 -13.82
N MET A 122 -19.92 6.89 -14.42
CA MET A 122 -19.87 6.76 -15.87
C MET A 122 -21.07 7.50 -16.43
N HIS A 123 -20.84 8.70 -16.99
CA HIS A 123 -21.86 9.37 -17.77
C HIS A 123 -22.17 8.53 -19.01
N ASP A 124 -23.43 8.14 -19.14
CA ASP A 124 -23.95 7.50 -20.34
C ASP A 124 -23.97 8.53 -21.49
N TYR A 125 -23.00 8.41 -22.40
CA TYR A 125 -22.88 9.28 -23.57
C TYR A 125 -24.05 9.15 -24.55
N SER A 126 -24.91 8.13 -24.42
CA SER A 126 -26.11 8.01 -25.26
C SER A 126 -27.09 9.17 -25.06
N ARG A 127 -27.05 9.86 -23.91
CA ARG A 127 -27.86 11.05 -23.59
C ARG A 127 -27.36 12.36 -24.22
N ILE A 128 -26.13 12.39 -24.76
CA ILE A 128 -25.59 13.59 -25.42
C ILE A 128 -26.04 13.67 -26.89
N SER A 129 -26.48 12.55 -27.47
CA SER A 129 -26.94 12.50 -28.87
C SER A 129 -28.20 13.35 -29.12
N SER A 130 -29.15 13.41 -28.18
CA SER A 130 -30.41 14.16 -28.37
C SER A 130 -30.22 15.69 -28.38
N LEU A 131 -29.11 16.20 -27.84
CA LEU A 131 -28.77 17.63 -27.88
C LEU A 131 -28.00 18.04 -29.14
N LEU A 132 -27.37 17.09 -29.85
CA LEU A 132 -26.62 17.36 -31.08
C LEU A 132 -27.46 17.20 -32.36
N TYR A 133 -28.55 16.42 -32.32
CA TYR A 133 -29.44 16.20 -33.47
C TYR A 133 -30.72 17.06 -33.47
N GLY A 134 -30.87 18.02 -32.53
CA GLY A 134 -32.04 18.90 -32.41
C GLY A 134 -31.95 20.25 -33.14
N VAL A 135 -30.94 20.46 -33.99
CA VAL A 135 -30.71 21.73 -34.73
C VAL A 135 -30.59 21.51 -36.25
N VAL A 136 -31.40 20.60 -36.80
CA VAL A 136 -31.62 20.48 -38.25
C VAL A 136 -33.10 20.35 -38.55
#